data_AF-A0AAV5ZC46-F1
#
_entry.id   AF-A0AAV5ZC46-F1
#
_cell.length_a   1.000
_cell.length_b   1.000
_cell.length_c   1.000
_cell.angle_alpha   90.00
_cell.angle_beta   90.00
_cell.angle_gamma   90.00
#
_symmetry.space_group_name_H-M   'P 1'
#
loop_
_entity.id
_entity.type
_entity.pdbx_description
1 polymer ?
#
loop_
_entity_poly.entity_id
_entity_poly.type
_entity_poly.pdbx_seq_one_letter_code
_entity_poly.pdbx_strand_id
1 'polypeptide(L)' 'KYKYCHCLLFVTKEGVPITEYLPEDHEGRQAYGVVKDPEPSKGRAVARVLEKQEKEG' A
#
# COMPACT_ATOMS: atom_id res chain seq x y z
N LYS A 1 18.30 -0.45 -17.05
CA LYS A 1 18.06 0.50 -15.94
C LYS A 1 16.66 0.21 -15.40
N TYR A 2 16.54 -0.58 -14.33
CA TYR A 2 15.25 -0.95 -13.77
C TYR A 2 14.60 0.32 -13.20
N LYS A 3 13.38 0.66 -13.65
CA LYS A 3 12.56 1.69 -12.98
C LYS A 3 12.01 1.02 -11.71
N TYR A 4 12.78 1.08 -10.63
CA TYR A 4 12.45 0.44 -9.37
C TYR A 4 11.16 1.03 -8.78
N CYS A 5 10.07 0.27 -8.84
CA CYS A 5 9.02 0.37 -7.84
C CYS A 5 9.38 -0.64 -6.73
N HIS A 6 10.16 -0.19 -5.74
CA HIS A 6 10.37 -0.94 -4.49
C HIS A 6 9.13 -0.86 -3.57
N CYS A 7 8.15 -0.05 -3.96
CA CYS A 7 6.89 0.11 -3.27
C CYS A 7 6.09 -1.17 -3.55
N LEU A 8 5.91 -1.98 -2.52
CA LEU A 8 5.01 -3.14 -2.50
C LEU A 8 3.56 -2.63 -2.62
N LEU A 9 3.20 -2.12 -3.80
CA LEU A 9 1.88 -1.54 -4.06
C LEU A 9 0.89 -2.68 -4.27
N PHE A 10 -0.10 -2.74 -3.38
CA PHE A 10 -1.33 -3.47 -3.66
C PHE A 10 -2.07 -2.77 -4.81
N VAL A 11 -2.81 -3.52 -5.60
CA VAL A 11 -3.59 -3.02 -6.73
C VAL A 11 -5.08 -3.20 -6.49
N THR A 12 -5.90 -2.36 -7.11
CA THR A 12 -7.36 -2.54 -7.19
C THR A 12 -7.69 -3.77 -8.05
N LYS A 13 -8.98 -4.16 -8.09
CA LYS A 13 -9.46 -5.24 -8.99
C LYS A 13 -9.17 -4.96 -10.47
N GLU A 14 -9.00 -3.70 -10.84
CA GLU A 14 -8.71 -3.24 -12.20
C GLU A 14 -7.20 -3.16 -12.48
N GLY A 15 -6.35 -3.53 -11.51
CA GLY A 15 -4.89 -3.55 -11.66
C GLY A 15 -4.23 -2.18 -11.44
N VAL A 16 -4.96 -1.18 -10.94
CA VAL A 16 -4.43 0.17 -10.65
C VAL A 16 -3.75 0.17 -9.28
N PRO A 17 -2.54 0.72 -9.12
CA PRO A 17 -1.86 0.76 -7.83
C PRO A 17 -2.61 1.64 -6.82
N ILE A 18 -2.70 1.18 -5.57
CA ILE A 18 -3.20 1.97 -4.44
C ILE A 18 -2.11 2.96 -4.03
N THR A 19 -2.44 4.25 -4.01
CA THR A 19 -1.47 5.33 -3.76
C THR A 19 -1.83 6.24 -2.58
N GLU A 20 -2.97 6.03 -1.91
CA GLU A 20 -3.39 6.87 -0.76
C GLU A 20 -2.37 6.92 0.39
N TYR A 21 -1.59 5.84 0.56
CA TYR A 21 -0.56 5.71 1.60
C TYR A 21 0.82 6.23 1.16
N LEU A 22 0.96 6.63 -0.10
CA LEU A 22 2.22 7.17 -0.59
C LEU A 22 2.36 8.64 -0.19
N PRO A 23 3.57 9.10 0.16
CA PRO A 23 3.85 10.52 0.37
C PRO A 23 3.41 11.35 -0.84
N GLU A 24 3.09 12.62 -0.60
CA GLU A 24 2.64 13.52 -1.68
C GLU A 24 3.67 13.67 -2.79
N ASP A 25 4.96 13.71 -2.45
CA ASP A 25 6.07 13.82 -3.42
C ASP A 25 6.50 12.46 -4.02
N HIS A 26 5.73 11.39 -3.79
CA HIS A 26 6.05 10.07 -4.31
C HIS A 26 5.69 9.96 -5.80
N GLU A 27 6.62 9.50 -6.64
CA GLU A 27 6.45 9.36 -8.10
C GLU A 27 5.15 8.62 -8.47
N GLY A 28 4.86 7.49 -7.80
CA GLY A 28 3.62 6.74 -8.01
C GLY A 28 2.33 7.54 -7.71
N ARG A 29 2.34 8.43 -6.71
CA ARG A 29 1.17 9.27 -6.40
C ARG A 29 1.03 10.42 -7.39
N GLN A 30 2.14 10.96 -7.88
CA GLN A 30 2.13 11.96 -8.95
C GLN A 30 1.64 11.38 -10.29
N ALA A 31 2.04 10.14 -10.60
CA ALA A 31 1.67 9.46 -11.85
C ALA A 31 0.20 8.99 -11.89
N TYR A 32 -0.31 8.43 -10.78
CA TYR A 32 -1.65 7.83 -10.74
C TYR A 32 -2.68 8.66 -9.95
N GLY A 33 -2.27 9.78 -9.35
CA GLY A 33 -3.10 10.53 -8.41
C GLY A 33 -3.28 9.79 -7.08
N VAL A 34 -4.34 10.13 -6.34
CA VAL A 34 -4.71 9.46 -5.08
C VAL A 34 -5.72 8.35 -5.37
N VAL A 35 -5.23 7.11 -5.41
CA VAL A 35 -6.02 5.90 -5.58
C VAL A 35 -6.23 5.28 -4.20
N LYS A 36 -7.49 5.14 -3.80
CA LYS A 36 -7.87 4.60 -2.50
C LYS A 36 -7.79 3.07 -2.46
N ASP A 37 -7.52 2.53 -1.28
CA ASP A 37 -7.61 1.11 -1.00
C ASP A 37 -9.10 0.72 -0.90
N PRO A 38 -9.61 -0.16 -1.79
CA PRO A 38 -10.98 -0.64 -1.70
C PRO A 38 -11.22 -1.61 -0.53
N GLU A 39 -10.17 -2.23 0.02
CA GLU A 39 -10.25 -3.20 1.11
C GLU A 39 -9.18 -2.95 2.20
N PRO A 40 -9.22 -1.80 2.91
CA PRO A 40 -8.18 -1.40 3.87
C PRO A 40 -8.01 -2.38 5.04
N SER A 41 -9.03 -3.18 5.36
CA SER A 41 -9.00 -4.22 6.39
C SER A 41 -8.25 -5.50 5.97
N LYS A 42 -7.97 -5.66 4.68
CA LYS A 42 -7.28 -6.83 4.12
C LYS A 42 -5.79 -6.58 3.84
N GLY A 43 -5.33 -5.36 4.04
CA GLY A 43 -3.95 -4.93 3.80
C GLY A 43 -2.95 -5.27 4.90
N ARG A 44 -1.66 -5.05 4.56
CA ARG A 44 -0.42 -5.21 5.34
C ARG A 44 -0.47 -6.30 6.42
N ALA A 45 0.01 -7.50 6.05
CA ALA A 45 0.25 -8.62 6.97
C ALA A 45 1.00 -8.21 8.25
N VAL A 46 1.89 -7.20 8.17
CA VAL A 46 2.59 -6.62 9.32
C VAL A 46 1.64 -6.07 10.38
N ALA A 47 0.56 -5.38 10.02
CA ALA A 47 -0.41 -4.85 10.99
C ALA A 47 -1.05 -5.97 11.81
N ARG A 48 -1.44 -7.06 11.14
CA ARG A 48 -2.02 -8.24 11.80
C ARG A 48 -1.01 -8.97 12.69
N VAL A 49 0.27 -9.00 12.30
CA VAL A 49 1.35 -9.60 13.11
C VAL A 49 1.60 -8.76 14.37
N LEU A 50 1.61 -7.43 14.26
CA LEU A 50 1.75 -6.52 15.40
C LEU A 50 0.59 -6.65 16.39
N GLU A 51 -0.66 -6.64 15.90
CA GLU A 51 -1.84 -6.87 16.75
C GLU A 51 -1.79 -8.23 17.48
N LYS A 52 -1.22 -9.26 16.83
CA LYS A 52 -1.04 -10.58 17.45
C LYS A 52 0.01 -10.52 18.56
N GLN A 53 1.13 -9.83 18.33
CA GLN A 53 2.19 -9.65 19.33
C GLN A 53 1.71 -8.88 20.57
N GLU A 54 0.89 -7.84 20.41
CA GLU A 54 0.32 -7.08 21.54
C GLU A 54 -0.66 -7.89 22.39
N LYS A 55 -1.34 -8.89 21.80
CA LYS A 55 -2.29 -9.76 22.52
C LYS A 55 -1.63 -10.96 23.20
N GLU A 56 -0.43 -11.33 22.78
CA GLU A 56 0.32 -12.50 23.26
C GLU A 56 1.48 -12.13 24.22
N GLY A 57 1.77 -10.82 24.40
CA GLY A 57 2.73 -10.31 25.38
C GLY A 57 2.07 -9.75 26.63
#